data_AF-A0AAU0YLS5-F1
#
_entry.id   AF-A0AAU0YLS5-F1
#
_cell.length_a   1.000
_cell.length_b   1.000
_cell.length_c   1.000
_cell.angle_alpha   90.00
_cell.angle_beta   90.00
_cell.angle_gamma   90.00
#
_symmetry.space_group_name_H-M   'P 1'
#
loop_
_entity.id
_entity.type
_entity.pdbx_description
1 polymer ?
#
loop_
_entity_poly.entity_id
_entity_poly.type
_entity_poly.pdbx_seq_one_letter_code
_entity_poly.pdbx_strand_id
1 'polypeptide(L)'
;MSNATPPGWYPDSAAPGTDRWWDGTAWTAHTRPNTPAPQQPVPPPYASGGSGGGGGIRIVTTATAALVVLGAAVTGAVLLGRDDGGTEPKSSGPTRSAPLPTATITSGGNGPATDPTLLVDQLNGITLPIPDGWEKPESTVEKALTMRTVDSYTCPGDSSAFCYHGTVTTRTASETDLTSAEALAEQDIATAADKAYEENIVGDRIHGGITSHEQLRSASVSVAGRTGYEVRWRVHTAEGPGGYVQSLVFPSTVGSESPVIVRYAFDAGPDGPPLSLMDTLTRAIRPIDDSETGGGVGSSVAP
;
A
#
# COMPACT_ATOMS: atom_id res chain seq x y z
N MET A 1 13.19 -47.00 -6.75
CA MET A 1 12.35 -45.82 -6.54
C MET A 1 13.28 -44.64 -6.33
N SER A 2 13.28 -43.66 -7.24
CA SER A 2 14.21 -42.54 -7.17
C SER A 2 13.60 -41.46 -6.27
N ASN A 3 14.19 -41.24 -5.09
CA ASN A 3 13.84 -40.09 -4.25
C ASN A 3 14.41 -38.83 -4.91
N ALA A 4 13.56 -38.09 -5.63
CA ALA A 4 13.92 -36.77 -6.14
C ALA A 4 13.88 -35.76 -4.99
N THR A 5 14.94 -34.96 -4.84
CA THR A 5 15.00 -33.89 -3.84
C THR A 5 13.89 -32.87 -4.12
N PRO A 6 12.96 -32.63 -3.18
CA PRO A 6 11.86 -31.72 -3.41
C PRO A 6 12.36 -30.27 -3.52
N PRO A 7 11.67 -29.40 -4.29
CA PRO A 7 11.98 -27.97 -4.33
C PRO A 7 11.99 -27.36 -2.93
N GLY A 8 12.97 -26.51 -2.63
CA GLY A 8 13.16 -25.98 -1.28
C GLY A 8 14.45 -25.19 -1.08
N TRP A 9 14.58 -24.58 0.10
CA TRP A 9 15.81 -23.93 0.55
C TRP A 9 16.73 -24.95 1.22
N TYR A 10 17.99 -24.99 0.81
CA TYR A 10 18.98 -25.89 1.36
C TYR A 10 20.31 -25.16 1.60
N PRO A 11 21.15 -25.61 2.55
CA PRO A 11 22.43 -24.97 2.83
C PRO A 11 23.34 -24.89 1.60
N ASP A 12 23.86 -23.71 1.30
CA ASP A 12 24.80 -23.50 0.20
C ASP A 12 26.21 -23.95 0.61
N SER A 13 26.70 -25.04 0.00
CA SER A 13 28.06 -25.53 0.24
C SER A 13 29.15 -24.56 -0.22
N ALA A 14 28.84 -23.64 -1.15
CA ALA A 14 29.79 -22.64 -1.64
C ALA A 14 29.83 -21.38 -0.77
N ALA A 15 28.81 -21.14 0.07
CA ALA A 15 28.70 -19.96 0.92
C ALA A 15 28.18 -20.34 2.33
N PRO A 16 29.08 -20.71 3.27
CA PRO A 16 28.70 -21.08 4.64
C PRO A 16 27.85 -19.99 5.30
N GLY A 17 26.75 -20.38 5.94
CA GLY A 17 25.79 -19.46 6.59
C GLY A 17 24.71 -18.91 5.66
N THR A 18 24.58 -19.45 4.44
CA THR A 18 23.57 -19.06 3.45
C THR A 18 22.82 -20.31 2.98
N ASP A 19 21.51 -20.20 2.77
CA ASP A 19 20.72 -21.20 2.05
C ASP A 19 20.53 -20.78 0.59
N ARG A 20 20.48 -21.74 -0.33
CA ARG A 20 20.22 -21.56 -1.76
C ARG A 20 18.98 -22.32 -2.17
N TRP A 21 18.21 -21.78 -3.12
CA TRP A 21 16.96 -22.39 -3.56
C TRP A 21 17.18 -23.45 -4.65
N TRP A 22 16.63 -24.65 -4.43
CA TRP A 22 16.49 -25.74 -5.39
C TRP A 22 15.07 -25.74 -5.97
N ASP A 23 14.93 -25.73 -7.29
CA ASP A 23 13.62 -25.68 -7.96
C ASP A 23 13.00 -27.05 -8.25
N GLY A 24 13.65 -28.14 -7.84
CA GLY A 24 13.26 -29.52 -8.16
C GLY A 24 14.11 -30.16 -9.27
N THR A 25 14.82 -29.35 -10.05
CA THR A 25 15.64 -29.79 -11.19
C THR A 25 17.06 -29.21 -11.19
N ALA A 26 17.25 -27.97 -10.70
CA ALA A 26 18.53 -27.29 -10.61
C ALA A 26 18.60 -26.31 -9.42
N TRP A 27 19.83 -25.96 -9.02
CA TRP A 27 20.08 -24.87 -8.07
C TRP A 27 19.91 -23.53 -8.76
N THR A 28 19.05 -22.66 -8.23
CA THR A 28 18.85 -21.30 -8.76
C THR A 28 19.86 -20.33 -8.19
N ALA A 29 19.93 -19.09 -8.68
CA ALA A 29 20.83 -18.06 -8.11
C ALA A 29 20.33 -17.46 -6.79
N HIS A 30 19.11 -17.80 -6.35
CA HIS A 30 18.52 -17.24 -5.14
C HIS A 30 19.22 -17.78 -3.89
N THR A 31 19.75 -16.88 -3.07
CA THR A 31 20.38 -17.16 -1.79
C THR A 31 19.73 -16.33 -0.68
N ARG A 32 19.70 -16.88 0.54
CA ARG A 32 19.22 -16.17 1.74
C ARG A 32 20.15 -16.46 2.92
N PRO A 33 20.35 -15.53 3.87
CA PRO A 33 21.06 -15.84 5.11
C PRO A 33 20.38 -16.99 5.85
N ASN A 34 21.15 -18.03 6.20
CA ASN A 34 20.67 -19.10 7.06
C ASN A 34 20.55 -18.52 8.46
N THR A 35 19.34 -18.11 8.83
CA THR A 35 19.05 -17.61 10.17
C THR A 35 18.70 -18.83 11.02
N PRO A 36 19.48 -19.18 12.06
CA PRO A 36 19.14 -20.31 12.91
C PRO A 36 17.75 -20.06 13.52
N ALA A 37 16.82 -21.00 13.32
CA ALA A 37 15.55 -20.95 14.02
C ALA A 37 15.84 -20.88 15.54
N PRO A 38 15.16 -20.02 16.32
CA PRO A 38 15.35 -19.97 17.76
C PRO A 38 15.06 -21.35 18.35
N GLN A 39 16.08 -21.95 18.99
CA GLN A 39 15.94 -23.21 19.69
C GLN A 39 14.87 -23.06 20.78
N GLN A 40 13.80 -23.85 20.68
CA GLN A 40 12.81 -24.01 21.75
C GLN A 40 13.55 -24.41 23.06
N PRO A 41 13.33 -23.72 24.18
CA PRO A 41 13.96 -24.09 25.45
C PRO A 41 13.54 -25.50 25.87
N VAL A 42 14.53 -26.37 26.08
CA VAL A 42 14.33 -27.71 26.63
C VAL A 42 13.93 -27.58 28.11
N PRO A 43 12.84 -28.21 28.58
CA PRO A 43 12.48 -28.18 29.99
C PRO A 43 13.54 -28.91 30.84
N PRO A 44 13.90 -28.39 32.03
CA PRO A 44 14.93 -29.01 32.86
C PRO A 44 14.49 -30.38 33.39
N PRO A 45 15.42 -31.34 33.55
CA PRO A 45 15.09 -32.66 34.04
C PRO A 45 14.67 -32.63 35.51
N TYR A 46 13.60 -33.35 35.80
CA TYR A 46 13.06 -33.62 37.12
C TYR A 46 14.15 -34.27 38.01
N ALA A 47 14.60 -33.56 39.04
CA ALA A 47 15.40 -34.15 40.10
C ALA A 47 14.50 -34.97 41.02
N SER A 48 14.62 -36.29 40.96
CA SER A 48 14.12 -37.21 41.96
C SER A 48 14.97 -37.11 43.22
N GLY A 49 14.35 -36.90 44.39
CA GLY A 49 14.96 -37.29 45.66
C GLY A 49 14.52 -36.48 46.89
N GLY A 50 13.78 -37.13 47.78
CA GLY A 50 14.10 -37.10 49.22
C GLY A 50 13.37 -36.09 50.12
N SER A 51 12.53 -36.65 50.98
CA SER A 51 11.94 -36.12 52.22
C SER A 51 12.73 -35.07 53.01
N GLY A 52 12.02 -34.08 53.58
CA GLY A 52 12.52 -33.35 54.75
C GLY A 52 11.78 -32.05 55.09
N GLY A 53 10.79 -32.15 55.99
CA GLY A 53 10.46 -31.19 57.07
C GLY A 53 10.46 -29.67 56.84
N GLY A 54 9.26 -29.09 56.96
CA GLY A 54 8.99 -28.05 57.97
C GLY A 54 9.34 -26.59 57.66
N GLY A 55 8.39 -25.71 57.98
CA GLY A 55 8.65 -24.29 58.28
C GLY A 55 8.25 -23.32 57.17
N GLY A 56 7.09 -22.70 57.31
CA GLY A 56 6.65 -21.63 56.42
C GLY A 56 7.44 -20.35 56.63
N ILE A 57 7.43 -19.49 55.61
CA ILE A 57 7.62 -18.04 55.70
C ILE A 57 6.81 -17.42 54.56
N ARG A 58 5.86 -16.54 54.93
CA ARG A 58 5.23 -15.62 53.99
C ARG A 58 6.19 -14.46 53.77
N ILE A 59 6.45 -14.09 52.53
CA ILE A 59 7.02 -12.78 52.20
C ILE A 59 6.08 -12.10 51.21
N VAL A 60 5.39 -11.11 51.75
CA VAL A 60 4.75 -10.01 51.04
C VAL A 60 5.87 -9.03 50.66
N THR A 61 5.96 -8.62 49.40
CA THR A 61 6.69 -7.42 49.02
C THR A 61 5.84 -6.57 48.09
N THR A 62 5.29 -5.51 48.68
CA THR A 62 4.82 -4.28 48.05
C THR A 62 5.98 -3.49 47.46
N ALA A 63 5.80 -2.87 46.29
CA ALA A 63 6.55 -1.68 45.90
C ALA A 63 5.64 -0.73 45.09
N THR A 64 5.46 0.46 45.64
CA THR A 64 4.57 1.54 45.18
C THR A 64 5.39 2.71 44.63
N ALA A 65 4.79 3.42 43.67
CA ALA A 65 4.98 4.84 43.27
C ALA A 65 6.33 5.24 42.63
N ALA A 66 6.39 5.63 41.35
CA ALA A 66 5.86 6.85 40.71
C ALA A 66 6.62 8.13 41.09
N LEU A 67 7.26 8.78 40.09
CA LEU A 67 7.55 10.22 40.07
C LEU A 67 7.59 10.72 38.61
N VAL A 68 6.69 11.66 38.33
CA VAL A 68 6.59 12.53 37.14
C VAL A 68 7.30 13.85 37.47
N VAL A 69 7.97 14.51 36.51
CA VAL A 69 7.87 15.97 36.22
C VAL A 69 8.54 16.30 34.87
N LEU A 70 7.86 17.20 34.15
CA LEU A 70 8.05 17.79 32.83
C LEU A 70 9.24 18.78 32.72
N GLY A 71 9.65 19.06 31.47
CA GLY A 71 10.43 20.26 31.13
C GLY A 71 10.55 20.49 29.63
N ALA A 72 9.80 21.46 29.10
CA ALA A 72 9.92 21.98 27.75
C ALA A 72 11.00 23.07 27.69
N ALA A 73 11.73 23.15 26.57
CA ALA A 73 12.51 24.35 26.20
C ALA A 73 12.52 24.51 24.68
N VAL A 74 11.85 25.58 24.23
CA VAL A 74 11.94 26.17 22.89
C VAL A 74 13.10 27.16 22.90
N THR A 75 14.01 27.05 21.93
CA THR A 75 14.89 28.18 21.58
C THR A 75 15.10 28.21 20.07
N GLY A 76 14.47 29.16 19.41
CA GLY A 76 14.82 29.59 18.06
C GLY A 76 16.00 30.56 18.10
N ALA A 77 16.92 30.43 17.15
CA ALA A 77 17.92 31.43 16.86
C ALA A 77 17.91 31.71 15.36
N VAL A 78 17.38 32.89 15.01
CA VAL A 78 17.58 33.55 13.72
C VAL A 78 19.01 34.07 13.70
N LEU A 79 19.78 33.70 12.68
CA LEU A 79 21.01 34.41 12.30
C LEU A 79 20.94 34.79 10.83
N LEU A 80 20.86 36.11 10.62
CA LEU A 80 21.09 36.80 9.38
C LEU A 80 22.59 36.72 9.04
N GLY A 81 22.91 36.29 7.82
CA GLY A 81 24.23 36.42 7.20
C GLY A 81 24.04 37.01 5.81
N ARG A 82 24.60 38.20 5.61
CA ARG A 82 24.50 39.04 4.42
C ARG A 82 25.90 39.25 3.84
N ASP A 83 25.94 39.32 2.50
CA ASP A 83 26.97 39.83 1.57
C ASP A 83 28.28 39.01 1.42
N ASP A 84 28.58 38.49 0.21
CA ASP A 84 29.29 39.22 -0.85
C ASP A 84 29.65 38.33 -2.07
N GLY A 85 29.75 38.96 -3.25
CA GLY A 85 30.77 38.59 -4.25
C GLY A 85 30.33 37.71 -5.42
N GLY A 86 29.92 38.36 -6.51
CA GLY A 86 29.71 37.70 -7.80
C GLY A 86 31.00 37.24 -8.48
N THR A 87 30.87 36.27 -9.40
CA THR A 87 31.62 36.18 -10.66
C THR A 87 30.92 35.15 -11.56
N GLU A 88 30.22 35.64 -12.58
CA GLU A 88 29.88 34.86 -13.78
C GLU A 88 31.14 34.58 -14.60
N PRO A 89 31.29 33.39 -15.21
CA PRO A 89 32.06 33.26 -16.43
C PRO A 89 31.13 33.40 -17.64
N LYS A 90 31.27 34.53 -18.34
CA LYS A 90 30.75 34.78 -19.68
C LYS A 90 31.31 33.73 -20.65
N SER A 91 30.42 33.01 -21.33
CA SER A 91 30.77 32.22 -22.52
C SER A 91 30.66 33.08 -23.77
N SER A 92 31.72 33.05 -24.58
CA SER A 92 31.94 33.85 -25.78
C SER A 92 31.16 33.33 -27.00
N GLY A 93 30.47 34.25 -27.69
CA GLY A 93 30.51 34.43 -29.16
C GLY A 93 29.85 33.39 -30.09
N PRO A 94 29.08 33.84 -31.12
CA PRO A 94 28.29 32.96 -31.98
C PRO A 94 29.12 32.41 -33.15
N THR A 95 29.03 31.10 -33.41
CA THR A 95 29.40 30.52 -34.71
C THR A 95 28.15 30.18 -35.48
N ARG A 96 28.02 30.82 -36.64
CA ARG A 96 26.99 30.64 -37.65
C ARG A 96 27.10 29.21 -38.19
N SER A 97 26.05 28.40 -38.06
CA SER A 97 25.89 27.16 -38.82
C SER A 97 24.46 27.06 -39.33
N ALA A 98 24.37 26.63 -40.59
CA ALA A 98 23.19 26.61 -41.44
C ALA A 98 22.03 25.77 -40.87
N PRO A 99 20.77 26.04 -41.27
CA PRO A 99 19.62 25.34 -40.72
C PRO A 99 19.60 23.88 -41.22
N LEU A 100 19.67 22.93 -40.28
CA LEU A 100 19.18 21.57 -40.48
C LEU A 100 17.65 21.58 -40.43
N PRO A 101 16.96 20.69 -41.16
CA PRO A 101 15.51 20.68 -41.22
C PRO A 101 14.93 20.50 -39.82
N THR A 102 14.03 21.41 -39.45
CA THR A 102 13.12 21.28 -38.32
C THR A 102 12.44 19.92 -38.41
N ALA A 103 12.88 18.96 -37.60
CA ALA A 103 12.01 17.88 -37.19
C ALA A 103 10.93 18.53 -36.33
N THR A 104 9.85 18.92 -36.99
CA THR A 104 8.58 19.15 -36.33
C THR A 104 8.32 17.89 -35.52
N ILE A 105 8.49 17.96 -34.20
CA ILE A 105 7.83 17.00 -33.31
C ILE A 105 6.36 17.36 -33.45
N THR A 106 5.77 16.84 -34.52
CA THR A 106 4.35 16.66 -34.62
C THR A 106 4.04 15.77 -33.42
N SER A 107 3.50 16.35 -32.35
CA SER A 107 2.73 15.58 -31.36
C SER A 107 1.49 15.06 -32.07
N GLY A 108 1.73 14.13 -32.99
CA GLY A 108 0.77 13.26 -33.64
C GLY A 108 0.97 11.91 -33.02
N GLY A 109 0.53 11.79 -31.78
CA GLY A 109 0.28 10.53 -31.13
C GLY A 109 -1.17 10.56 -30.70
N ASN A 110 -2.08 10.25 -31.63
CA ASN A 110 -3.29 9.53 -31.25
C ASN A 110 -2.81 8.26 -30.53
N GLY A 111 -2.59 8.34 -29.23
CA GLY A 111 -2.65 7.16 -28.38
C GLY A 111 -4.04 6.56 -28.55
N PRO A 112 -4.22 5.24 -28.35
CA PRO A 112 -5.55 4.67 -28.32
C PRO A 112 -6.39 5.50 -27.35
N ALA A 113 -7.56 5.95 -27.81
CA ALA A 113 -8.49 6.70 -26.98
C ALA A 113 -8.62 5.96 -25.65
N THR A 114 -8.22 6.60 -24.55
CA THR A 114 -8.34 5.99 -23.22
C THR A 114 -9.82 5.76 -22.99
N ASP A 115 -10.21 4.50 -22.82
CA ASP A 115 -11.60 4.13 -22.55
C ASP A 115 -12.08 4.94 -21.33
N PRO A 116 -13.08 5.82 -21.49
CA PRO A 116 -13.56 6.66 -20.38
C PRO A 116 -14.21 5.84 -19.27
N THR A 117 -14.53 4.57 -19.52
CA THR A 117 -15.14 3.64 -18.57
C THR A 117 -14.11 2.83 -17.78
N LEU A 118 -12.81 3.06 -18.00
CA LEU A 118 -11.74 2.28 -17.39
C LEU A 118 -10.64 3.16 -16.77
N LEU A 119 -10.36 2.90 -15.49
CA LEU A 119 -9.19 3.43 -14.80
C LEU A 119 -8.02 2.47 -15.04
N VAL A 120 -7.01 2.92 -15.79
CA VAL A 120 -5.83 2.12 -16.13
C VAL A 120 -4.64 2.53 -15.28
N ASP A 121 -4.17 1.64 -14.42
CA ASP A 121 -2.95 1.80 -13.63
C ASP A 121 -1.79 1.09 -14.35
N GLN A 122 -1.14 1.82 -15.27
CA GLN A 122 -0.03 1.29 -16.06
C GLN A 122 1.18 0.90 -15.20
N LEU A 123 1.38 1.58 -14.05
CA LEU A 123 2.50 1.30 -13.17
C LEU A 123 2.35 -0.05 -12.49
N ASN A 124 1.13 -0.37 -12.08
CA ASN A 124 0.79 -1.62 -11.37
C ASN A 124 0.20 -2.70 -12.28
N GLY A 125 0.08 -2.45 -13.58
CA GLY A 125 -0.36 -3.44 -14.57
C GLY A 125 -1.82 -3.85 -14.44
N ILE A 126 -2.67 -3.00 -13.86
CA ILE A 126 -4.08 -3.32 -13.60
C ILE A 126 -5.06 -2.31 -14.21
N THR A 127 -6.31 -2.74 -14.33
CA THR A 127 -7.45 -1.95 -14.74
C THR A 127 -8.58 -2.08 -13.73
N LEU A 128 -9.34 -1.00 -13.54
CA LEU A 128 -10.55 -0.96 -12.72
C LEU A 128 -11.68 -0.32 -13.54
N PRO A 129 -12.88 -0.91 -13.60
CA PRO A 129 -14.01 -0.26 -14.25
C PRO A 129 -14.44 0.97 -13.43
N ILE A 130 -14.77 2.05 -14.13
CA ILE A 130 -15.35 3.26 -13.56
C ILE A 130 -16.87 3.08 -13.56
N PRO A 131 -17.54 3.01 -12.39
CA PRO A 131 -18.99 2.86 -12.34
C PRO A 131 -19.74 4.05 -12.94
N ASP A 132 -21.02 3.85 -13.28
CA ASP A 132 -21.89 4.95 -13.66
C ASP A 132 -21.99 5.99 -12.54
N GLY A 133 -21.94 7.27 -12.89
CA GLY A 133 -21.91 8.37 -11.91
C GLY A 133 -20.55 8.58 -11.25
N TRP A 134 -19.48 7.97 -11.77
CA TRP A 134 -18.11 8.18 -11.33
C TRP A 134 -17.26 8.82 -12.42
N GLU A 135 -16.20 9.50 -11.99
CA GLU A 135 -15.24 10.18 -12.83
C GLU A 135 -13.80 9.84 -12.44
N LYS A 136 -12.88 10.06 -13.39
CA LYS A 136 -11.45 10.15 -13.12
C LYS A 136 -11.08 11.63 -13.01
N PRO A 137 -10.81 12.17 -11.82
CA PRO A 137 -10.39 13.56 -11.66
C PRO A 137 -9.10 13.83 -12.47
N GLU A 138 -9.08 14.95 -13.21
CA GLU A 138 -7.91 15.37 -14.00
C GLU A 138 -6.73 15.79 -13.12
N SER A 139 -7.01 16.22 -11.89
CA SER A 139 -6.02 16.63 -10.91
C SER A 139 -6.50 16.31 -9.52
N THR A 140 -5.67 15.59 -8.77
CA THR A 140 -5.87 15.26 -7.36
C THR A 140 -4.74 15.85 -6.53
N VAL A 141 -5.05 16.27 -5.30
CA VAL A 141 -4.05 16.79 -4.36
C VAL A 141 -3.02 15.71 -4.03
N GLU A 142 -3.47 14.46 -3.89
CA GLU A 142 -2.58 13.30 -3.79
C GLU A 142 -2.24 12.77 -5.18
N LYS A 143 -0.98 12.37 -5.40
CA LYS A 143 -0.52 11.77 -6.68
C LYS A 143 -1.04 10.33 -6.91
N ALA A 144 -2.01 9.87 -6.13
CA ALA A 144 -2.60 8.55 -6.29
C ALA A 144 -3.59 8.55 -7.45
N LEU A 145 -3.56 7.48 -8.25
CA LEU A 145 -4.54 7.29 -9.31
C LEU A 145 -5.91 7.08 -8.65
N THR A 146 -6.89 7.89 -9.05
CA THR A 146 -8.16 8.02 -8.33
C THR A 146 -9.35 7.90 -9.29
N MET A 147 -10.42 7.25 -8.83
CA MET A 147 -11.77 7.46 -9.34
C MET A 147 -12.71 7.81 -8.18
N ARG A 148 -13.72 8.62 -8.42
CA ARG A 148 -14.67 9.08 -7.39
C ARG A 148 -16.06 9.33 -7.97
N THR A 149 -17.07 9.45 -7.12
CA THR A 149 -18.39 9.93 -7.54
C THR A 149 -18.31 11.32 -8.15
N VAL A 150 -19.16 11.63 -9.14
CA VAL A 150 -19.21 12.96 -9.76
C VAL A 150 -19.69 14.05 -8.80
N ASP A 151 -20.67 13.71 -7.97
CA ASP A 151 -21.27 14.64 -7.04
C ASP A 151 -20.36 14.85 -5.83
N SER A 152 -20.11 16.13 -5.56
CA SER A 152 -19.41 16.59 -4.36
C SER A 152 -20.38 17.29 -3.42
N TYR A 153 -20.04 17.31 -2.14
CA TYR A 153 -20.81 18.00 -1.11
C TYR A 153 -19.87 18.69 -0.12
N THR A 154 -20.39 19.62 0.67
CA THR A 154 -19.62 20.23 1.76
C THR A 154 -19.43 19.19 2.86
N CYS A 155 -18.18 18.94 3.23
CA CYS A 155 -17.86 18.02 4.31
C CYS A 155 -18.59 18.45 5.61
N PRO A 156 -19.12 17.52 6.41
CA PRO A 156 -20.02 17.85 7.51
C PRO A 156 -19.33 18.45 8.74
N GLY A 157 -18.00 18.34 8.84
CA GLY A 157 -17.21 19.00 9.89
C GLY A 157 -16.98 20.50 9.63
N ASP A 158 -16.30 21.16 10.58
CA ASP A 158 -15.95 22.59 10.51
C ASP A 158 -14.82 22.88 9.52
N SER A 159 -15.05 22.55 8.25
CA SER A 159 -14.11 22.79 7.15
C SER A 159 -14.83 23.38 5.95
N SER A 160 -14.13 24.17 5.14
CA SER A 160 -14.61 24.57 3.80
C SER A 160 -14.25 23.53 2.74
N ALA A 161 -13.99 22.29 3.13
CA ALA A 161 -13.56 21.22 2.24
C ALA A 161 -14.76 20.60 1.50
N PHE A 162 -14.46 20.03 0.33
CA PHE A 162 -15.42 19.27 -0.45
C PHE A 162 -15.14 17.77 -0.30
N CYS A 163 -16.20 17.03 -0.01
CA CYS A 163 -16.21 15.59 0.14
C CYS A 163 -16.95 14.95 -1.04
N TYR A 164 -16.69 13.66 -1.25
CA TYR A 164 -17.30 12.86 -2.29
C TYR A 164 -17.84 11.57 -1.67
N HIS A 165 -19.01 11.13 -2.11
CA HIS A 165 -19.68 9.98 -1.50
C HIS A 165 -18.94 8.66 -1.71
N GLY A 166 -18.13 8.56 -2.77
CA GLY A 166 -17.29 7.40 -3.01
C GLY A 166 -15.96 7.80 -3.62
N THR A 167 -14.87 7.26 -3.10
CA THR A 167 -13.53 7.38 -3.68
C THR A 167 -12.83 6.02 -3.69
N VAL A 168 -12.14 5.72 -4.79
CA VAL A 168 -11.22 4.59 -4.91
C VAL A 168 -9.87 5.09 -5.40
N THR A 169 -8.80 4.71 -4.70
CA THR A 169 -7.43 5.08 -5.09
C THR A 169 -6.56 3.85 -5.24
N THR A 170 -5.62 3.88 -6.19
CA THR A 170 -4.59 2.85 -6.35
C THR A 170 -3.21 3.46 -6.17
N ARG A 171 -2.30 2.66 -5.60
CA ARG A 171 -0.88 2.98 -5.51
C ARG A 171 -0.04 1.71 -5.41
N THR A 172 1.26 1.86 -5.66
CA THR A 172 2.26 0.89 -5.23
C THR A 172 2.58 1.12 -3.76
N ALA A 173 2.70 0.06 -2.97
CA ALA A 173 3.25 0.14 -1.63
C ALA A 173 4.71 0.58 -1.71
N SER A 174 5.05 1.62 -0.97
CA SER A 174 6.41 2.16 -0.86
C SER A 174 6.73 2.40 0.61
N GLU A 175 8.02 2.45 0.94
CA GLU A 175 8.50 2.84 2.28
C GLU A 175 8.02 1.90 3.41
N THR A 176 7.99 0.59 3.13
CA THR A 176 7.62 -0.43 4.10
C THR A 176 8.50 -1.67 3.94
N ASP A 177 8.89 -2.26 5.08
CA ASP A 177 9.61 -3.55 5.13
C ASP A 177 8.64 -4.75 5.13
N LEU A 178 7.32 -4.47 5.20
CA LEU A 178 6.31 -5.51 5.17
C LEU A 178 6.19 -6.10 3.76
N THR A 179 6.23 -7.42 3.68
CA THR A 179 6.19 -8.16 2.41
C THR A 179 4.92 -8.99 2.25
N SER A 180 4.17 -9.25 3.33
CA SER A 180 2.89 -9.95 3.26
C SER A 180 1.73 -9.00 2.98
N ALA A 181 0.84 -9.37 2.07
CA ALA A 181 -0.37 -8.61 1.77
C ALA A 181 -1.27 -8.39 3.00
N GLU A 182 -1.37 -9.39 3.89
CA GLU A 182 -2.13 -9.30 5.14
C GLU A 182 -1.63 -8.18 6.05
N ALA A 183 -0.36 -8.26 6.48
CA ALA A 183 0.21 -7.24 7.36
C ALA A 183 0.16 -5.82 6.74
N LEU A 184 0.34 -5.71 5.42
CA LEU A 184 0.19 -4.44 4.71
C LEU A 184 -1.23 -3.91 4.76
N ALA A 185 -2.25 -4.76 4.51
CA ALA A 185 -3.64 -4.34 4.54
C ALA A 185 -4.09 -3.94 5.95
N GLU A 186 -3.66 -4.70 6.96
CA GLU A 186 -3.94 -4.41 8.38
C GLU A 186 -3.26 -3.13 8.87
N GLN A 187 -2.07 -2.80 8.37
CA GLN A 187 -1.42 -1.53 8.66
C GLN A 187 -2.08 -0.37 7.90
N ASP A 188 -2.38 -0.58 6.62
CA ASP A 188 -2.85 0.46 5.70
C ASP A 188 -4.26 0.96 6.02
N ILE A 189 -5.13 0.11 6.56
CA ILE A 189 -6.55 0.45 6.80
C ILE A 189 -6.73 1.65 7.73
N ALA A 190 -5.87 1.81 8.75
CA ALA A 190 -5.91 2.98 9.62
C ALA A 190 -5.61 4.26 8.83
N THR A 191 -4.54 4.25 8.03
CA THR A 191 -4.21 5.37 7.15
C THR A 191 -5.25 5.59 6.04
N ALA A 192 -5.97 4.55 5.62
CA ALA A 192 -7.09 4.71 4.68
C ALA A 192 -8.26 5.42 5.36
N ALA A 193 -8.58 5.06 6.61
CA ALA A 193 -9.63 5.70 7.39
C ALA A 193 -9.30 7.16 7.70
N ASP A 194 -8.07 7.43 8.16
CA ASP A 194 -7.64 8.78 8.51
C ASP A 194 -7.76 9.74 7.32
N LYS A 195 -7.27 9.32 6.14
CA LYS A 195 -7.34 10.14 4.93
C LYS A 195 -8.77 10.39 4.44
N ALA A 196 -9.69 9.47 4.74
CA ALA A 196 -11.06 9.57 4.29
C ALA A 196 -11.95 10.37 5.26
N TYR A 197 -11.73 10.23 6.56
CA TYR A 197 -12.69 10.67 7.57
C TYR A 197 -12.10 11.43 8.78
N GLU A 198 -10.77 11.54 8.90
CA GLU A 198 -10.14 12.27 10.00
C GLU A 198 -9.79 13.71 9.55
N GLU A 199 -8.52 13.95 9.22
CA GLU A 199 -7.98 15.28 8.89
C GLU A 199 -7.59 15.37 7.42
N ASN A 200 -7.87 16.52 6.81
CA ASN A 200 -7.36 16.83 5.47
C ASN A 200 -5.87 17.21 5.51
N ILE A 201 -5.28 17.49 4.34
CA ILE A 201 -3.85 17.84 4.22
C ILE A 201 -3.42 19.12 4.95
N VAL A 202 -4.36 19.98 5.36
CA VAL A 202 -4.09 21.20 6.13
C VAL A 202 -4.40 21.04 7.63
N GLY A 203 -4.88 19.86 8.05
CA GLY A 203 -5.15 19.51 9.44
C GLY A 203 -6.60 19.75 9.89
N ASP A 204 -7.53 20.07 8.99
CA ASP A 204 -8.93 20.27 9.37
C ASP A 204 -9.66 18.93 9.48
N ARG A 205 -10.46 18.78 10.53
CA ARG A 205 -11.33 17.61 10.74
C ARG A 205 -12.58 17.67 9.88
N ILE A 206 -12.49 17.13 8.68
CA ILE A 206 -13.54 17.20 7.65
C ILE A 206 -14.86 16.50 8.04
N HIS A 207 -14.82 15.53 8.96
CA HIS A 207 -16.02 14.89 9.53
C HIS A 207 -16.11 15.00 11.06
N GLY A 208 -15.44 16.00 11.66
CA GLY A 208 -15.34 16.13 13.12
C GLY A 208 -14.44 15.08 13.78
N GLY A 209 -13.78 14.22 12.99
CA GLY A 209 -12.90 13.15 13.42
C GLY A 209 -13.59 11.80 13.60
N ILE A 210 -12.80 10.73 13.61
CA ILE A 210 -13.23 9.35 13.81
C ILE A 210 -13.44 9.12 15.31
N THR A 211 -14.63 8.64 15.68
CA THR A 211 -14.99 8.32 17.08
C THR A 211 -14.81 6.84 17.40
N SER A 212 -15.05 5.96 16.42
CA SER A 212 -14.84 4.51 16.54
C SER A 212 -14.83 3.85 15.17
N HIS A 213 -14.39 2.60 15.12
CA HIS A 213 -14.52 1.75 13.95
C HIS A 213 -14.90 0.32 14.36
N GLU A 214 -15.49 -0.43 13.43
CA GLU A 214 -15.79 -1.85 13.53
C GLU A 214 -15.20 -2.58 12.34
N GLN A 215 -14.44 -3.66 12.58
CA GLN A 215 -13.93 -4.49 11.51
C GLN A 215 -15.02 -5.41 10.96
N LEU A 216 -15.46 -5.14 9.73
CA LEU A 216 -16.47 -5.93 9.02
C LEU A 216 -15.85 -7.12 8.28
N ARG A 217 -14.59 -6.98 7.84
CA ARG A 217 -13.87 -8.03 7.12
C ARG A 217 -12.36 -7.94 7.35
N SER A 218 -11.71 -9.10 7.42
CA SER A 218 -10.27 -9.29 7.31
C SER A 218 -10.08 -10.70 6.74
N ALA A 219 -9.71 -10.81 5.45
CA ALA A 219 -9.65 -12.10 4.76
C ALA A 219 -8.78 -12.07 3.49
N SER A 220 -8.28 -13.25 3.11
CA SER A 220 -7.65 -13.46 1.80
C SER A 220 -8.67 -13.37 0.67
N VAL A 221 -8.25 -12.81 -0.47
CA VAL A 221 -9.10 -12.61 -1.65
C VAL A 221 -8.30 -12.88 -2.93
N SER A 222 -8.95 -13.35 -3.99
CA SER A 222 -8.32 -13.49 -5.31
C SER A 222 -8.64 -12.27 -6.17
N VAL A 223 -7.59 -11.59 -6.66
CA VAL A 223 -7.68 -10.37 -7.46
C VAL A 223 -6.66 -10.44 -8.58
N ALA A 224 -7.10 -10.17 -9.82
CA ALA A 224 -6.24 -10.25 -11.01
C ALA A 224 -5.42 -11.56 -11.13
N GLY A 225 -6.00 -12.70 -10.70
CA GLY A 225 -5.33 -14.01 -10.71
C GLY A 225 -4.29 -14.22 -9.59
N ARG A 226 -4.17 -13.28 -8.66
CA ARG A 226 -3.20 -13.29 -7.55
C ARG A 226 -3.93 -13.42 -6.21
N THR A 227 -3.23 -13.95 -5.21
CA THR A 227 -3.74 -13.95 -3.83
C THR A 227 -3.41 -12.62 -3.18
N GLY A 228 -4.43 -11.90 -2.72
CA GLY A 228 -4.34 -10.68 -1.95
C GLY A 228 -5.02 -10.82 -0.59
N TYR A 229 -5.14 -9.70 0.09
CA TYR A 229 -5.78 -9.59 1.39
C TYR A 229 -6.60 -8.30 1.45
N GLU A 230 -7.80 -8.37 2.03
CA GLU A 230 -8.65 -7.20 2.25
C GLU A 230 -9.00 -7.05 3.72
N VAL A 231 -8.94 -5.81 4.20
CA VAL A 231 -9.48 -5.39 5.49
C VAL A 231 -10.52 -4.32 5.24
N ARG A 232 -11.71 -4.47 5.83
CA ARG A 232 -12.84 -3.53 5.69
C ARG A 232 -13.33 -3.11 7.05
N TRP A 233 -13.41 -1.80 7.26
CA TRP A 233 -13.96 -1.18 8.47
C TRP A 233 -15.26 -0.45 8.16
N ARG A 234 -16.18 -0.47 9.12
CA ARG A 234 -17.17 0.58 9.32
C ARG A 234 -16.53 1.64 10.20
N VAL A 235 -16.54 2.89 9.75
CA VAL A 235 -16.03 4.05 10.49
C VAL A 235 -17.22 4.88 10.97
N HIS A 236 -17.18 5.30 12.23
CA HIS A 236 -18.10 6.25 12.83
C HIS A 236 -17.38 7.57 13.08
N THR A 237 -17.96 8.67 12.63
CA THR A 237 -17.41 10.02 12.76
C THR A 237 -18.23 10.83 13.76
N ALA A 238 -17.68 11.93 14.24
CA ALA A 238 -18.42 12.85 15.11
C ALA A 238 -19.56 13.56 14.34
N GLU A 239 -19.31 13.90 13.07
CA GLU A 239 -20.28 14.54 12.17
C GLU A 239 -20.53 13.69 10.92
N GLY A 240 -21.78 13.70 10.45
CA GLY A 240 -22.20 12.91 9.29
C GLY A 240 -22.37 11.40 9.56
N PRO A 241 -22.61 10.61 8.50
CA PRO A 241 -22.97 9.18 8.65
C PRO A 241 -21.78 8.25 8.91
N GLY A 242 -20.55 8.78 8.90
CA GLY A 242 -19.33 7.99 8.74
C GLY A 242 -19.30 7.26 7.40
N GLY A 243 -18.54 6.17 7.33
CA GLY A 243 -18.36 5.47 6.06
C GLY A 243 -17.83 4.06 6.20
N TYR A 244 -17.69 3.41 5.05
CA TYR A 244 -17.01 2.14 4.90
C TYR A 244 -15.65 2.41 4.26
N VAL A 245 -14.61 1.84 4.86
CA VAL A 245 -13.24 1.96 4.35
C VAL A 245 -12.71 0.56 4.11
N GLN A 246 -12.03 0.35 2.99
CA GLN A 246 -11.36 -0.90 2.70
C GLN A 246 -9.95 -0.65 2.18
N SER A 247 -8.99 -1.41 2.71
CA SER A 247 -7.65 -1.55 2.16
C SER A 247 -7.53 -2.96 1.57
N LEU A 248 -7.32 -3.02 0.26
CA LEU A 248 -7.05 -4.22 -0.49
C LEU A 248 -5.58 -4.21 -0.91
N VAL A 249 -4.86 -5.29 -0.63
CA VAL A 249 -3.45 -5.44 -1.00
C VAL A 249 -3.24 -6.72 -1.78
N PHE A 250 -2.55 -6.65 -2.91
CA PHE A 250 -2.18 -7.82 -3.70
C PHE A 250 -0.91 -7.54 -4.51
N PRO A 251 -0.14 -8.56 -4.91
CA PRO A 251 1.05 -8.38 -5.74
C PRO A 251 0.69 -7.80 -7.12
N SER A 252 1.49 -6.86 -7.61
CA SER A 252 1.39 -6.37 -8.99
C SER A 252 1.50 -7.52 -10.00
N THR A 253 0.82 -7.37 -11.14
CA THR A 253 0.86 -8.32 -12.26
C THR A 253 2.11 -8.14 -13.13
N VAL A 254 2.86 -7.06 -12.91
CA VAL A 254 4.04 -6.68 -13.71
C VAL A 254 5.28 -6.47 -12.84
N GLY A 255 6.45 -6.62 -13.47
CA GLY A 255 7.74 -6.29 -12.86
C GLY A 255 8.11 -7.14 -11.66
N SER A 256 8.58 -6.49 -10.58
CA SER A 256 9.00 -7.15 -9.33
C SER A 256 7.84 -7.62 -8.44
N GLU A 257 6.61 -7.57 -8.96
CA GLU A 257 5.39 -7.95 -8.23
C GLU A 257 5.20 -7.13 -6.93
N SER A 258 5.68 -5.88 -6.95
CA SER A 258 5.54 -4.94 -5.82
C SER A 258 4.09 -4.88 -5.34
N PRO A 259 3.81 -4.85 -4.03
CA PRO A 259 2.44 -4.84 -3.53
C PRO A 259 1.68 -3.61 -4.04
N VAL A 260 0.48 -3.82 -4.54
CA VAL A 260 -0.47 -2.79 -4.93
C VAL A 260 -1.45 -2.61 -3.79
N ILE A 261 -1.72 -1.36 -3.40
CA ILE A 261 -2.73 -1.00 -2.42
C ILE A 261 -3.88 -0.30 -3.15
N VAL A 262 -5.08 -0.85 -3.00
CA VAL A 262 -6.32 -0.22 -3.46
C VAL A 262 -7.15 0.16 -2.24
N ARG A 263 -7.43 1.46 -2.10
CA ARG A 263 -8.24 1.97 -0.99
C ARG A 263 -9.61 2.38 -1.49
N TYR A 264 -10.64 1.96 -0.78
CA TYR A 264 -12.03 2.34 -0.99
C TYR A 264 -12.50 3.16 0.22
N ALA A 265 -13.23 4.24 -0.03
CA ALA A 265 -13.89 5.02 1.00
C ALA A 265 -15.28 5.44 0.50
N PHE A 266 -16.34 4.79 1.02
CA PHE A 266 -17.73 5.07 0.65
C PHE A 266 -18.50 5.58 1.86
N ASP A 267 -19.19 6.69 1.71
CA ASP A 267 -20.09 7.19 2.75
C ASP A 267 -21.17 6.16 3.05
N ALA A 268 -21.57 6.10 4.31
CA ALA A 268 -22.59 5.16 4.75
C ALA A 268 -24.00 5.77 4.85
N GLY A 269 -24.15 7.02 4.41
CA GLY A 269 -25.42 7.73 4.31
C GLY A 269 -26.27 7.26 3.13
N PRO A 270 -27.50 7.81 2.98
CA PRO A 270 -28.42 7.44 1.89
C PRO A 270 -27.88 7.75 0.49
N ASP A 271 -27.00 8.74 0.38
CA ASP A 271 -26.37 9.17 -0.88
C ASP A 271 -25.04 8.43 -1.15
N GLY A 272 -24.61 7.58 -0.21
CA GLY A 272 -23.42 6.75 -0.32
C GLY A 272 -23.58 5.62 -1.35
N PRO A 273 -22.51 5.23 -2.06
CA PRO A 273 -22.54 4.06 -2.92
C PRO A 273 -22.87 2.80 -2.10
N PRO A 274 -23.56 1.81 -2.71
CA PRO A 274 -23.91 0.59 -2.00
C PRO A 274 -22.64 -0.18 -1.60
N LEU A 275 -22.62 -0.72 -0.38
CA LEU A 275 -21.46 -1.47 0.13
C LEU A 275 -21.02 -2.62 -0.79
N SER A 276 -21.97 -3.29 -1.44
CA SER A 276 -21.72 -4.37 -2.40
C SER A 276 -20.93 -3.93 -3.64
N LEU A 277 -20.87 -2.63 -3.94
CA LEU A 277 -20.05 -2.11 -5.02
C LEU A 277 -18.55 -2.26 -4.72
N MET A 278 -18.11 -2.21 -3.45
CA MET A 278 -16.71 -2.50 -3.09
C MET A 278 -16.30 -3.90 -3.55
N ASP A 279 -17.12 -4.90 -3.20
CA ASP A 279 -16.89 -6.30 -3.58
C ASP A 279 -16.93 -6.49 -5.10
N THR A 280 -17.81 -5.74 -5.78
CA THR A 280 -17.95 -5.77 -7.24
C THR A 280 -16.72 -5.20 -7.92
N LEU A 281 -16.23 -4.05 -7.46
CA LEU A 281 -15.02 -3.43 -7.97
C LEU A 281 -13.78 -4.27 -7.69
N THR A 282 -13.60 -4.81 -6.48
CA THR A 282 -12.50 -5.72 -6.15
C THR A 282 -12.46 -6.93 -7.09
N ARG A 283 -13.61 -7.57 -7.33
CA ARG A 283 -13.71 -8.68 -8.29
C ARG A 283 -13.52 -8.27 -9.74
N ALA A 284 -13.68 -7.00 -10.09
CA ALA A 284 -13.56 -6.51 -11.45
C ALA A 284 -12.15 -6.01 -11.81
N ILE A 285 -11.21 -5.98 -10.86
CA ILE A 285 -9.81 -5.64 -11.15
C ILE A 285 -9.20 -6.70 -12.07
N ARG A 286 -8.63 -6.27 -13.20
CA ARG A 286 -8.01 -7.15 -14.20
C ARG A 286 -6.58 -6.70 -14.52
N PRO A 287 -5.67 -7.63 -14.86
CA PRO A 287 -4.44 -7.27 -15.56
C PRO A 287 -4.74 -6.48 -16.84
N ILE A 288 -3.84 -5.58 -17.25
CA ILE A 288 -3.98 -4.84 -18.51
C ILE A 288 -4.00 -5.81 -19.72
N ASP A 289 -3.16 -6.86 -19.71
CA ASP A 289 -3.03 -7.79 -20.84
C ASP A 289 -4.27 -8.68 -21.07
N ASP A 290 -5.14 -8.81 -20.06
CA ASP A 290 -6.42 -9.53 -20.22
C ASP A 290 -7.39 -8.79 -21.15
N SER A 291 -7.21 -7.47 -21.33
CA SER A 291 -8.03 -6.67 -22.26
C SER A 291 -7.65 -6.88 -23.73
N GLU A 292 -6.48 -7.44 -24.03
CA GLU A 292 -6.02 -7.73 -25.41
C GLU A 292 -6.32 -9.17 -25.88
N THR A 293 -6.73 -10.08 -25.00
CA THR A 293 -7.00 -11.49 -25.39
C THR A 293 -8.33 -11.72 -26.13
N GLY A 294 -9.05 -10.64 -26.45
CA GLY A 294 -10.22 -10.66 -27.35
C GLY A 294 -9.88 -10.66 -28.86
N GLY A 295 -8.63 -10.92 -29.25
CA GLY A 295 -8.16 -10.88 -30.63
C GLY A 295 -7.39 -12.13 -31.04
N GLY A 296 -8.06 -13.29 -31.03
CA GLY A 296 -7.52 -14.49 -31.64
C GLY A 296 -7.24 -14.28 -33.14
N VAL A 297 -5.97 -14.28 -33.53
CA VAL A 297 -5.54 -14.63 -34.89
C VAL A 297 -4.56 -15.79 -34.81
N GLY A 298 -5.14 -16.98 -34.75
CA GLY A 298 -4.45 -18.21 -35.12
C GLY A 298 -4.37 -18.34 -36.64
N SER A 299 -3.23 -18.91 -37.08
CA SER A 299 -2.94 -19.47 -38.41
C SER A 299 -2.70 -18.43 -39.53
N SER A 300 -1.62 -18.52 -40.30
CA SER A 300 -1.05 -19.71 -40.92
C SER A 300 0.44 -19.55 -41.27
N VAL A 301 1.26 -20.53 -40.90
CA VAL A 301 2.46 -20.89 -41.68
C VAL A 301 2.26 -22.31 -42.15
N ALA A 302 2.28 -22.50 -43.47
CA ALA A 302 2.35 -23.79 -44.13
C ALA A 302 2.99 -23.59 -45.52
N PRO A 303 3.52 -24.66 -46.13
CA PRO A 303 4.54 -25.59 -45.65
C PRO A 303 5.97 -25.13 -46.02
#